data_AF-A0A955N940-F1
#
_entry.id   AF-A0A955N940-F1
#
_cell.length_a   1.000
_cell.length_b   1.000
_cell.length_c   1.000
_cell.angle_alpha   90.00
_cell.angle_beta   90.00
_cell.angle_gamma   90.00
#
_symmetry.space_group_name_H-M   'P 1'
#
loop_
_entity.id
_entity.type
_entity.pdbx_description
1 polymer ?
#
loop_
_entity_poly.entity_id
_entity_poly.type
_entity_poly.pdbx_seq_one_letter_code
_entity_poly.pdbx_strand_id
1 'polypeptide(L)'
;MSQPRNPLSVLLAVVFLAGLVGGAFYFFRWLFSLLGEGDETSVAIILAVFIGLVVLAAGIRQAGGSHETDRLRFEKKAAAYQRLLDAWALAASKKESLSREDDRRAMEAALHEVTLWGNSEVIRHLRPFSRRTTPLDIHNTQERIALENVLRAMRRDLGQHNLVLQEGDLLNLLVGRGSQTSSQQP
;
A
#
# COMPACT_ATOMS: atom_id res chain seq x y z
N MET A 1 7.15 -34.94 5.56
CA MET A 1 6.24 -36.10 5.40
C MET A 1 5.43 -35.89 4.12
N SER A 2 5.84 -36.51 3.01
CA SER A 2 5.14 -36.44 1.72
C SER A 2 4.02 -37.49 1.70
N GLN A 3 2.77 -37.07 1.64
CA GLN A 3 1.65 -38.00 1.47
C GLN A 3 1.80 -38.79 0.16
N PRO A 4 1.52 -40.10 0.16
CA PRO A 4 1.53 -40.90 -1.07
C PRO A 4 0.48 -40.35 -2.04
N ARG A 5 0.90 -39.98 -3.25
CA ARG A 5 -0.02 -39.48 -4.28
C ARG A 5 -0.89 -40.63 -4.76
N ASN A 6 -2.19 -40.56 -4.47
CA ASN A 6 -3.15 -41.53 -4.98
C ASN A 6 -3.18 -41.47 -6.52
N PRO A 7 -2.89 -42.57 -7.24
CA PRO A 7 -2.83 -42.55 -8.70
C PRO A 7 -4.19 -42.17 -9.32
N LEU A 8 -5.30 -42.47 -8.63
CA LEU A 8 -6.66 -42.09 -9.02
C LEU A 8 -6.86 -40.56 -9.08
N SER A 9 -6.32 -39.80 -8.11
CA SER A 9 -6.49 -38.34 -8.11
C SER A 9 -5.68 -37.68 -9.23
N VAL A 10 -4.53 -38.26 -9.58
CA VAL A 10 -3.72 -37.78 -10.72
C VAL A 10 -4.47 -38.02 -12.03
N LEU A 11 -5.05 -39.22 -12.21
CA LEU A 11 -5.86 -39.53 -13.39
C LEU A 11 -7.06 -38.57 -13.52
N LEU A 12 -7.80 -38.35 -12.42
CA LEU A 12 -8.96 -37.47 -12.41
C LEU A 12 -8.59 -36.02 -12.76
N ALA A 13 -7.47 -35.53 -12.23
CA ALA A 13 -6.96 -34.20 -12.55
C ALA A 13 -6.56 -34.06 -14.02
N VAL A 14 -5.94 -35.08 -14.61
CA VAL A 14 -5.58 -35.10 -16.04
C VAL A 14 -6.82 -35.11 -16.92
N VAL A 15 -7.83 -35.92 -16.60
CA VAL A 15 -9.10 -35.95 -17.34
C VAL A 15 -9.82 -34.60 -17.25
N PHE A 16 -9.87 -34.00 -16.06
CA PHE A 16 -10.47 -32.68 -15.87
C PHE A 16 -9.73 -31.60 -16.67
N LEU A 17 -8.39 -31.61 -16.65
CA LEU A 17 -7.58 -30.67 -17.40
C LEU A 17 -7.75 -30.85 -18.93
N ALA A 18 -7.79 -32.10 -19.40
CA ALA A 18 -8.07 -32.39 -20.80
C ALA A 18 -9.47 -31.91 -21.23
N GLY A 19 -10.47 -32.06 -20.36
CA GLY A 19 -11.81 -31.51 -20.56
C GLY A 19 -11.83 -29.99 -20.65
N LEU A 20 -11.09 -29.29 -19.77
CA LEU A 20 -10.95 -27.83 -19.83
C LEU A 20 -10.28 -27.36 -21.12
N VAL A 21 -9.18 -28.00 -21.52
CA VAL A 21 -8.44 -27.65 -22.75
C VAL A 21 -9.30 -27.92 -23.98
N GLY A 22 -9.97 -29.08 -24.02
CA GLY A 22 -10.90 -29.42 -25.11
C GLY A 22 -12.07 -28.44 -25.18
N GLY A 23 -12.70 -28.13 -24.05
CA GLY A 23 -13.79 -27.16 -23.95
C GLY A 23 -13.36 -25.77 -24.43
N ALA A 24 -12.19 -25.30 -24.01
CA ALA A 24 -11.63 -24.03 -24.47
C ALA A 24 -11.38 -24.04 -25.99
N PHE A 25 -10.82 -25.12 -26.53
CA PHE A 25 -10.58 -25.25 -27.97
C PHE A 25 -11.88 -25.18 -28.79
N TYR A 26 -12.92 -25.91 -28.37
CA TYR A 26 -14.24 -25.85 -29.02
C TYR A 26 -14.88 -24.47 -28.88
N PHE A 27 -14.76 -23.84 -27.72
CA PHE A 27 -15.27 -22.49 -27.48
C PHE A 27 -14.60 -21.46 -28.39
N PHE A 28 -13.26 -21.48 -28.50
CA PHE A 28 -12.55 -20.58 -29.41
C PHE A 28 -12.88 -20.85 -30.86
N ARG A 29 -12.99 -22.11 -31.28
CA ARG A 29 -13.38 -22.46 -32.65
C ARG A 29 -14.79 -21.95 -32.99
N TRP A 30 -15.74 -22.07 -32.06
CA TRP A 30 -17.08 -21.51 -32.20
C TRP A 30 -17.05 -19.97 -32.23
N LEU A 31 -16.25 -19.34 -31.37
CA LEU A 31 -16.06 -17.90 -31.36
C LEU A 31 -15.51 -17.40 -32.70
N PHE A 32 -14.48 -18.05 -33.25
CA PHE A 32 -13.91 -17.71 -34.56
C PHE A 32 -14.86 -17.95 -35.72
N SER A 33 -15.79 -18.92 -35.65
CA SER A 33 -16.82 -19.05 -36.68
C SER A 33 -17.78 -17.86 -36.70
N LEU A 34 -18.10 -17.25 -35.55
CA LEU A 34 -18.92 -16.04 -35.50
C LEU A 34 -18.20 -14.81 -36.07
N LEU A 35 -16.86 -14.74 -35.95
CA LEU A 35 -16.06 -13.67 -36.57
C LEU A 35 -16.05 -13.75 -38.10
N GLY A 36 -16.25 -14.92 -38.70
CA GLY A 36 -16.17 -15.12 -40.15
C GLY A 36 -17.36 -14.54 -40.93
N GLU A 37 -18.50 -14.31 -40.27
CA GLU A 37 -19.76 -13.95 -40.93
C GLU A 37 -20.02 -12.43 -41.03
N GLY A 38 -19.16 -11.59 -40.44
CA GLY A 38 -19.17 -10.13 -40.69
C GLY A 38 -20.47 -9.39 -40.37
N ASP A 39 -21.40 -10.03 -39.67
CA ASP A 39 -22.72 -9.48 -39.34
C ASP A 39 -22.66 -8.63 -38.06
N GLU A 40 -23.52 -7.62 -37.97
CA GLU A 40 -23.64 -6.70 -36.82
C GLU A 40 -23.91 -7.46 -35.51
N THR A 41 -24.62 -8.58 -35.62
CA THR A 41 -24.90 -9.52 -34.54
C THR A 41 -23.62 -10.14 -33.94
N SER A 42 -22.63 -10.46 -34.77
CA SER A 42 -21.36 -11.05 -34.33
C SER A 42 -20.53 -10.07 -33.50
N VAL A 43 -20.55 -8.78 -33.88
CA VAL A 43 -19.87 -7.71 -33.13
C VAL A 43 -20.44 -7.56 -31.72
N ALA A 44 -21.76 -7.61 -31.58
CA ALA A 44 -22.44 -7.52 -30.29
C ALA A 44 -22.10 -8.71 -29.35
N ILE A 45 -22.05 -9.93 -29.90
CA ILE A 45 -21.70 -11.13 -29.13
C ILE A 45 -20.25 -11.06 -28.64
N ILE A 46 -19.31 -10.63 -29.49
CA ILE A 46 -17.89 -10.49 -29.11
C ILE A 46 -17.73 -9.48 -27.98
N LEU A 47 -18.43 -8.34 -28.07
CA LEU A 47 -18.37 -7.30 -27.04
C LEU A 47 -18.89 -7.81 -25.69
N ALA A 48 -20.00 -8.56 -25.69
CA ALA A 48 -20.57 -9.15 -24.47
C ALA A 48 -19.62 -10.18 -23.83
N VAL A 49 -18.97 -11.04 -24.63
CA VAL A 49 -17.97 -12.01 -24.16
C VAL A 49 -16.75 -11.30 -23.57
N PHE A 50 -16.27 -10.23 -24.22
CA PHE A 50 -15.13 -9.46 -23.75
C PHE A 50 -15.41 -8.76 -22.40
N ILE A 51 -16.58 -8.13 -22.28
CA ILE A 51 -17.03 -7.51 -21.01
C ILE A 51 -17.14 -8.58 -19.92
N GLY A 52 -17.72 -9.75 -20.22
CA GLY A 52 -17.82 -10.86 -19.27
C GLY A 52 -16.45 -11.35 -18.78
N LEU A 53 -15.47 -11.46 -19.66
CA LEU A 53 -14.08 -11.83 -19.33
C LEU A 53 -13.40 -10.78 -18.45
N VAL A 54 -13.60 -9.49 -18.72
CA VAL A 54 -13.06 -8.41 -17.90
C VAL A 54 -13.66 -8.42 -16.49
N VAL A 55 -14.98 -8.63 -16.38
CA VAL A 55 -15.69 -8.74 -15.09
C VAL A 55 -15.23 -9.97 -14.30
N LEU A 56 -15.07 -11.12 -14.95
CA LEU A 56 -14.53 -12.34 -14.33
C LEU A 56 -13.08 -12.14 -13.85
N ALA A 57 -12.23 -11.53 -14.67
CA ALA A 57 -10.84 -11.24 -14.30
C ALA A 57 -10.74 -10.26 -13.12
N ALA A 58 -11.62 -9.25 -13.08
CA ALA A 58 -11.74 -8.33 -11.96
C ALA A 58 -12.24 -9.04 -10.68
N GLY A 59 -13.25 -9.90 -10.80
CA GLY A 59 -13.79 -10.69 -9.68
C GLY A 59 -12.78 -11.68 -9.11
N ILE A 60 -11.99 -12.36 -9.95
CA ILE A 60 -10.93 -13.27 -9.51
C ILE A 60 -9.80 -12.52 -8.80
N ARG A 61 -9.47 -11.29 -9.24
CA ARG A 61 -8.53 -10.40 -8.53
C ARG A 61 -9.02 -10.02 -7.14
N GLN A 62 -10.33 -9.91 -6.95
CA GLN A 62 -10.95 -9.49 -5.68
C GLN A 62 -11.20 -10.67 -4.72
N ALA A 63 -11.39 -11.88 -5.25
CA ALA A 63 -11.68 -13.09 -4.45
C ALA A 63 -10.43 -13.76 -3.83
N GLY A 64 -9.22 -13.35 -4.22
CA GLY A 64 -7.96 -13.95 -3.77
C GLY A 64 -7.47 -13.51 -2.39
N GLY A 65 -8.22 -13.77 -1.32
CA GLY A 65 -7.69 -13.95 0.05
C GLY A 65 -6.88 -12.81 0.72
N SER A 66 -6.88 -11.59 0.20
CA SER A 66 -5.97 -10.54 0.68
C SER A 66 -6.57 -9.58 1.69
N HIS A 67 -7.90 -9.49 1.86
CA HIS A 67 -8.49 -8.44 2.71
C HIS A 67 -8.02 -8.48 4.17
N GLU A 68 -7.94 -9.66 4.80
CA GLU A 68 -7.52 -9.76 6.21
C GLU A 68 -6.00 -9.50 6.36
N THR A 69 -5.19 -10.04 5.45
CA THR A 69 -3.73 -9.86 5.49
C THR A 69 -3.31 -8.44 5.10
N ASP A 70 -4.01 -7.83 4.15
CA ASP A 70 -3.84 -6.43 3.76
C ASP A 70 -4.32 -5.49 4.86
N ARG A 71 -5.41 -5.83 5.54
CA ARG A 71 -5.87 -5.08 6.72
C ARG A 71 -4.85 -5.14 7.85
N LEU A 72 -4.36 -6.33 8.19
CA LEU A 72 -3.32 -6.48 9.22
C LEU A 72 -2.03 -5.74 8.83
N ARG A 73 -1.63 -5.80 7.57
CA ARG A 73 -0.48 -5.01 7.05
C ARG A 73 -0.73 -3.52 7.15
N PHE A 74 -1.93 -3.05 6.80
CA PHE A 74 -2.33 -1.65 6.91
C PHE A 74 -2.28 -1.18 8.37
N GLU A 75 -2.85 -1.95 9.30
CA GLU A 75 -2.85 -1.64 10.73
C GLU A 75 -1.41 -1.57 11.29
N LYS A 76 -0.53 -2.49 10.91
CA LYS A 76 0.89 -2.47 11.30
C LYS A 76 1.64 -1.27 10.73
N LYS A 77 1.42 -0.93 9.46
CA LYS A 77 1.99 0.27 8.82
C LYS A 77 1.54 1.55 9.51
N ALA A 78 0.24 1.70 9.74
CA ALA A 78 -0.33 2.87 10.39
C ALA A 78 0.23 3.05 11.81
N ALA A 79 0.35 1.96 12.58
CA ALA A 79 0.94 2.00 13.92
C ALA A 79 2.42 2.41 13.90
N ALA A 80 3.21 1.88 12.95
CA ALA A 80 4.62 2.24 12.81
C ALA A 80 4.79 3.74 12.46
N TYR A 81 3.96 4.26 11.55
CA TYR A 81 3.99 5.68 11.19
C TYR A 81 3.54 6.57 12.35
N GLN A 82 2.50 6.18 13.08
CA GLN A 82 2.03 6.92 14.24
C GLN A 82 3.15 7.08 15.28
N ARG A 83 3.85 5.98 15.62
CA ARG A 83 4.96 6.00 16.58
C ARG A 83 6.10 6.92 16.14
N LEU A 84 6.41 6.95 14.84
CA LEU A 84 7.43 7.86 14.31
C LEU A 84 6.99 9.33 14.42
N LEU A 85 5.72 9.63 14.11
CA LEU A 85 5.17 10.98 14.25
C LEU A 85 5.15 11.43 15.71
N ASP A 86 4.78 10.55 16.63
CA ASP A 86 4.78 10.84 18.07
C ASP A 86 6.19 11.11 18.58
N ALA A 87 7.18 10.33 18.14
CA ALA A 87 8.59 10.55 18.47
C ALA A 87 9.11 11.89 17.92
N TRP A 88 8.73 12.28 16.70
CA TRP A 88 9.06 13.59 16.14
C TRP A 88 8.35 14.74 16.86
N ALA A 89 7.09 14.59 17.22
CA ALA A 89 6.34 15.58 17.98
C ALA A 89 6.95 15.79 19.37
N LEU A 90 7.33 14.70 20.04
CA LEU A 90 8.02 14.75 21.33
C LEU A 90 9.37 15.47 21.20
N ALA A 91 10.16 15.13 20.19
CA ALA A 91 11.44 15.79 19.89
C ALA A 91 11.28 17.28 19.57
N ALA A 92 10.19 17.68 18.90
CA ALA A 92 9.90 19.07 18.58
C ALA A 92 9.39 19.88 19.78
N SER A 93 8.68 19.23 20.72
CA SER A 93 8.11 19.88 21.90
C SER A 93 9.14 20.18 23.01
N LYS A 94 10.22 19.39 23.07
CA LYS A 94 11.30 19.57 24.04
C LYS A 94 12.35 20.51 23.46
N LYS A 95 12.44 21.73 24.01
CA LYS A 95 13.46 22.73 23.65
C LYS A 95 14.89 22.28 23.98
N GLU A 96 15.03 21.39 24.96
CA GLU A 96 16.26 20.65 25.21
C GLU A 96 16.26 19.38 24.36
N SER A 97 17.39 19.15 23.72
CA SER A 97 17.66 18.11 22.73
C SER A 97 17.15 16.70 23.12
N LEU A 98 17.22 15.79 22.15
CA LEU A 98 17.16 14.31 22.32
C LEU A 98 18.28 13.78 23.25
N SER A 99 18.60 14.47 24.34
CA SER A 99 19.68 14.19 25.28
C SER A 99 19.33 13.10 26.28
N ARG A 100 18.04 12.75 26.42
CA ARG A 100 17.63 11.59 27.22
C ARG A 100 17.74 10.35 26.34
N GLU A 101 18.57 9.42 26.79
CA GLU A 101 18.80 8.12 26.15
C GLU A 101 17.48 7.38 25.81
N ASP A 102 16.44 7.59 26.62
CA ASP A 102 15.11 7.03 26.39
C ASP A 102 14.41 7.63 25.15
N ASP A 103 14.55 8.94 24.90
CA ASP A 103 13.97 9.59 23.72
C ASP A 103 14.69 9.13 22.43
N ARG A 104 16.01 8.93 22.50
CA ARG A 104 16.81 8.36 21.41
C ARG A 104 16.38 6.93 21.08
N ARG A 105 16.21 6.08 22.10
CA ARG A 105 15.75 4.69 21.93
C ARG A 105 14.34 4.62 21.35
N ALA A 106 13.45 5.51 21.76
CA ALA A 106 12.10 5.61 21.20
C ALA A 106 12.12 5.97 19.71
N MET A 107 12.98 6.93 19.32
CA MET A 107 13.17 7.30 17.92
C MET A 107 13.76 6.14 17.10
N GLU A 108 14.78 5.46 17.60
CA GLU A 108 15.40 4.31 16.92
C GLU A 108 14.43 3.15 16.75
N ALA A 109 13.63 2.85 17.78
CA ALA A 109 12.58 1.84 17.71
C ALA A 109 11.52 2.19 16.64
N ALA A 110 11.09 3.45 16.59
CA ALA A 110 10.14 3.91 15.58
C ALA A 110 10.73 3.83 14.15
N LEU A 111 11.98 4.25 13.96
CA LEU A 111 12.67 4.15 12.66
C LEU A 111 12.83 2.69 12.22
N HIS A 112 13.14 1.79 13.15
CA HIS A 112 13.23 0.36 12.88
C HIS A 112 11.89 -0.23 12.43
N GLU A 113 10.79 0.11 13.11
CA GLU A 113 9.45 -0.34 12.71
C GLU A 113 9.03 0.18 11.33
N VAL A 114 9.35 1.44 11.02
CA VAL A 114 9.09 2.01 9.70
C VAL A 114 9.94 1.34 8.61
N THR A 115 11.15 0.90 8.94
CA THR A 115 12.00 0.14 8.00
C THR A 115 11.43 -1.25 7.72
N LEU A 116 10.79 -1.89 8.70
CA LEU A 116 10.17 -3.21 8.55
C LEU A 116 8.86 -3.17 7.76
N TRP A 117 8.02 -2.16 8.01
CA TRP A 117 6.66 -2.12 7.47
C TRP A 117 6.45 -1.14 6.32
N GLY A 118 7.27 -0.09 6.22
CA GLY A 118 7.12 0.94 5.20
C GLY A 118 7.60 0.51 3.83
N ASN A 119 6.98 1.04 2.78
CA ASN A 119 7.47 0.81 1.42
C ASN A 119 8.81 1.51 1.13
N SER A 120 9.41 1.15 0.00
CA SER A 120 10.70 1.68 -0.46
C SER A 120 10.70 3.19 -0.65
N GLU A 121 9.56 3.79 -1.01
CA GLU A 121 9.43 5.23 -1.19
C GLU A 121 9.50 5.97 0.15
N VAL A 122 8.81 5.48 1.19
CA VAL A 122 8.89 6.01 2.55
C VAL A 122 10.32 5.93 3.06
N ILE A 123 10.97 4.78 2.93
CA ILE A 123 12.36 4.58 3.38
C ILE A 123 13.32 5.53 2.64
N ARG A 124 13.12 5.73 1.33
CA ARG A 124 13.93 6.67 0.53
C ARG A 124 13.84 8.09 1.05
N HIS A 125 12.64 8.57 1.35
CA HIS A 125 12.43 9.92 1.86
C HIS A 125 12.82 10.06 3.34
N LEU A 126 12.82 8.97 4.11
CA LEU A 126 13.17 8.95 5.53
C LEU A 126 14.69 8.90 5.80
N ARG A 127 15.47 8.31 4.88
CA ARG A 127 16.94 8.15 4.98
C ARG A 127 17.72 9.42 5.36
N PRO A 128 17.38 10.63 4.86
CA PRO A 128 18.07 11.85 5.25
C PRO A 128 17.89 12.21 6.73
N PHE A 129 16.84 11.70 7.38
CA PHE A 129 16.54 11.97 8.79
C PHE A 129 17.15 10.93 9.73
N SER A 130 17.22 9.66 9.30
CA SER A 130 17.79 8.58 10.11
C SER A 130 19.29 8.71 10.36
N ARG A 131 19.98 9.60 9.62
CA ARG A 131 21.42 9.85 9.73
C ARG A 131 21.77 11.15 10.46
N ARG A 132 20.76 11.92 10.87
CA ARG A 132 20.98 13.21 11.52
C ARG A 132 21.14 13.02 13.03
N THR A 133 22.18 13.65 13.56
CA THR A 133 22.42 13.79 15.00
C THR A 133 21.80 15.07 15.57
N THR A 134 21.42 16.01 14.70
CA THR A 134 20.80 17.29 15.04
C THR A 134 19.27 17.18 15.01
N PRO A 135 18.54 17.81 15.95
CA PRO A 135 17.08 17.89 15.90
C PRO A 135 16.59 18.50 14.58
N LEU A 136 15.38 18.11 14.17
CA LEU A 136 14.70 18.69 13.02
C LEU A 136 14.46 20.19 13.24
N ASP A 137 15.00 21.05 12.38
CA ASP A 137 14.66 22.46 12.35
C ASP A 137 13.43 22.67 11.45
N ILE A 138 12.26 22.64 12.08
CA ILE A 138 10.97 22.92 11.43
C ILE A 138 10.85 24.36 10.90
N HIS A 139 11.79 25.26 11.18
CA HIS A 139 11.85 26.59 10.57
C HIS A 139 12.70 26.62 9.29
N ASN A 140 13.51 25.60 9.04
CA ASN A 140 14.27 25.46 7.80
C ASN A 140 13.37 24.94 6.67
N THR A 141 13.19 25.74 5.62
CA THR A 141 12.36 25.40 4.45
C THR A 141 12.74 24.07 3.80
N GLN A 142 14.02 23.72 3.72
CA GLN A 142 14.45 22.46 3.11
C GLN A 142 14.09 21.25 3.99
N GLU A 143 14.15 21.40 5.31
CA GLU A 143 13.79 20.33 6.26
C GLU A 143 12.28 20.12 6.31
N ARG A 144 11.52 21.21 6.24
CA ARG A 144 10.08 21.18 6.04
C ARG A 144 9.70 20.39 4.79
N ILE A 145 10.22 20.77 3.62
CA ILE A 145 9.93 20.07 2.36
C ILE A 145 10.31 18.58 2.43
N ALA A 146 11.45 18.27 3.03
CA ALA A 146 11.87 16.88 3.20
C ALA A 146 10.92 16.08 4.13
N LEU A 147 10.43 16.69 5.22
CA LEU A 147 9.46 16.08 6.11
C LEU A 147 8.11 15.86 5.41
N GLU A 148 7.66 16.83 4.62
CA GLU A 148 6.45 16.70 3.83
C GLU A 148 6.52 15.57 2.81
N ASN A 149 7.67 15.40 2.16
CA ASN A 149 7.88 14.29 1.23
C ASN A 149 7.76 12.92 1.93
N VAL A 150 8.20 12.82 3.19
CA VAL A 150 7.98 11.62 4.01
C VAL A 150 6.49 11.42 4.30
N LEU A 151 5.79 12.47 4.74
CA LEU A 151 4.34 12.40 5.03
C LEU A 151 3.52 12.00 3.79
N ARG A 152 3.85 12.56 2.63
CA ARG A 152 3.22 12.23 1.34
C ARG A 152 3.51 10.79 0.91
N ALA A 153 4.70 10.28 1.19
CA ALA A 153 5.06 8.89 0.94
C ALA A 153 4.29 7.94 1.86
N MET A 154 4.20 8.24 3.17
CA MET A 154 3.43 7.44 4.13
C MET A 154 1.96 7.39 3.77
N ARG A 155 1.38 8.54 3.40
CA ARG A 155 -0.02 8.65 2.97
C ARG A 155 -0.30 7.78 1.74
N ARG A 156 0.58 7.82 0.73
CA ARG A 156 0.49 6.93 -0.44
C ARG A 156 0.64 5.46 -0.07
N ASP A 157 1.54 5.13 0.87
CA ASP A 157 1.72 3.75 1.32
C ASP A 157 0.50 3.19 2.09
N LEU A 158 -0.29 4.08 2.70
CA LEU A 158 -1.59 3.77 3.30
C LEU A 158 -2.75 3.81 2.28
N GLY A 159 -2.48 3.84 0.98
CA GLY A 159 -3.50 3.82 -0.08
C GLY A 159 -4.24 5.14 -0.29
N GLN A 160 -3.85 6.22 0.40
CA GLN A 160 -4.46 7.53 0.24
C GLN A 160 -3.81 8.28 -0.93
N HIS A 161 -4.63 8.78 -1.85
CA HIS A 161 -4.15 9.51 -3.02
C HIS A 161 -3.89 10.98 -2.65
N ASN A 162 -2.77 11.53 -3.11
CA ASN A 162 -2.34 12.91 -2.81
C ASN A 162 -2.90 13.95 -3.78
N LEU A 163 -3.91 13.60 -4.59
CA LEU A 163 -4.41 14.37 -5.74
C LEU A 163 -4.86 15.80 -5.43
N VAL A 164 -5.11 16.14 -4.16
CA VAL A 164 -5.66 17.45 -3.74
C VAL A 164 -4.73 18.25 -2.82
N LEU A 165 -3.60 17.68 -2.36
CA LEU A 165 -2.74 18.37 -1.38
C LEU A 165 -1.64 19.18 -2.05
N GLN A 166 -1.64 20.49 -1.83
CA GLN A 166 -0.59 21.41 -2.24
C GLN A 166 0.61 21.35 -1.29
N GLU A 167 1.79 21.72 -1.79
CA GLU A 167 3.01 21.77 -0.99
C GLU A 167 2.81 22.70 0.22
N GLY A 168 3.11 22.22 1.42
CA GLY A 168 2.92 22.92 2.70
C GLY A 168 1.66 22.52 3.47
N ASP A 169 0.64 21.94 2.85
CA ASP A 169 -0.67 21.66 3.50
C ASP A 169 -0.54 20.69 4.69
N LEU A 170 0.22 19.60 4.50
CA LEU A 170 0.39 18.57 5.53
C LEU A 170 1.19 19.07 6.72
N LEU A 171 2.19 19.91 6.48
CA LEU A 171 3.00 20.50 7.54
C LEU A 171 2.23 21.56 8.31
N ASN A 172 1.42 22.37 7.63
CA ASN A 172 0.60 23.39 8.29
C ASN A 172 -0.42 22.72 9.23
N LEU A 173 -0.95 21.55 8.88
CA LEU A 173 -1.80 20.75 9.77
C LEU A 173 -1.02 20.18 10.97
N LEU A 174 0.22 19.73 10.77
CA LEU A 174 1.03 19.14 11.82
C LEU A 174 1.53 20.19 12.83
N VAL A 175 2.02 21.34 12.34
CA VAL A 175 2.55 22.45 13.15
C VAL A 175 1.41 23.29 13.74
N GLY A 176 0.34 23.54 12.98
CA GLY A 176 -0.80 24.33 13.44
C GLY A 176 -1.64 23.68 14.55
N ARG A 177 -1.56 22.35 14.72
CA ARG A 177 -2.17 21.64 15.86
C ARG A 177 -1.36 21.80 17.16
N GLY A 178 -0.04 21.98 17.07
CA GLY A 178 0.85 22.15 18.22
C GLY A 178 0.73 23.49 18.95
N SER A 179 0.11 24.50 18.32
CA SER A 179 -0.08 25.84 18.90
C SER A 179 -1.40 26.02 19.66
N GLN A 180 -2.36 25.10 19.52
CA GLN A 180 -3.68 25.22 20.16
C GLN A 180 -3.77 24.51 21.53
N THR A 181 -2.84 23.60 21.86
CA THR A 181 -2.84 22.90 23.15
C THR A 181 -2.20 23.69 24.29
N SER A 182 -1.58 24.85 24.00
CA SER A 182 -0.91 25.70 25.00
C SER A 182 -1.78 26.84 25.53
N SER A 183 -3.05 26.94 25.11
CA SER A 183 -3.96 28.05 25.46
C SER A 183 -5.06 27.69 26.45
N GLN A 184 -5.03 26.48 27.03
CA GLN A 184 -5.98 26.09 28.08
C GLN A 184 -5.24 25.47 29.26
N GLN A 185 -4.66 26.33 30.09
CA GLN A 185 -4.66 26.10 31.53
C GLN A 185 -5.02 27.44 32.23
N PRO A 186 -5.99 27.43 33.16
CA PRO A 186 -6.42 28.63 33.89
C PRO A 186 -5.34 29.16 34.84
#